data_AF-A0A7L7Z0X7-F1
#
_entry.id   AF-A0A7L7Z0X7-F1
#
_cell.length_a   1.000
_cell.length_b   1.000
_cell.length_c   1.000
_cell.angle_alpha   90.00
_cell.angle_beta   90.00
_cell.angle_gamma   90.00
#
_symmetry.space_group_name_H-M   'P 1'
#
loop_
_entity.id
_entity.type
_entity.pdbx_description
1 polymer ?
#
loop_
_entity_poly.entity_id
_entity_poly.type
_entity_poly.pdbx_seq_one_letter_code
_entity_poly.pdbx_strand_id
1 'polypeptide(L)'
;MPERDAADAGDAAPAGERRPARRSRRASTAPVPGSDPTPQSAGRAPAVPAAEDAPQGWGDAPAASDANDDRLRLDRPPHWG
;
A
#
# COMPACT_ATOMS: atom_id res chain seq x y z
N MET A 1 39.45 36.08 -6.46
CA MET A 1 39.40 34.64 -6.76
C MET A 1 37.94 34.22 -6.74
N PRO A 2 37.44 33.62 -7.82
CA PRO A 2 36.01 33.60 -8.18
C PRO A 2 35.20 32.48 -7.51
N GLU A 3 33.90 32.68 -7.64
CA GLU A 3 32.72 31.95 -7.19
C GLU A 3 32.74 30.44 -7.48
N ARG A 4 32.06 29.68 -6.62
CA ARG A 4 31.52 28.36 -6.98
C ARG A 4 30.02 28.38 -6.75
N ASP A 5 29.31 28.76 -7.81
CA ASP A 5 27.98 28.25 -8.08
C ASP A 5 28.04 26.72 -8.11
N ALA A 6 27.18 26.09 -7.33
CA ALA A 6 26.76 24.72 -7.58
C ALA A 6 25.24 24.71 -7.47
N ALA A 7 24.61 25.08 -8.58
CA ALA A 7 23.24 24.70 -8.88
C ALA A 7 23.15 23.17 -8.79
N ASP A 8 22.47 22.67 -7.76
CA ASP A 8 22.00 21.29 -7.76
C ASP A 8 20.82 21.22 -8.74
N ALA A 9 21.20 20.98 -9.99
CA ALA A 9 20.30 20.82 -11.11
C ALA A 9 19.39 19.63 -10.84
N GLY A 10 18.08 19.87 -11.00
CA GLY A 10 17.04 18.88 -10.80
C GLY A 10 17.33 17.57 -11.54
N ASP A 11 17.34 16.49 -10.76
CA ASP A 11 17.15 15.14 -11.29
C ASP A 11 15.67 14.98 -11.65
N ALA A 12 15.29 15.55 -12.80
CA ALA A 12 14.02 15.28 -13.43
C ALA A 12 14.07 13.84 -13.96
N ALA A 13 13.57 12.91 -13.15
CA ALA A 13 13.31 11.53 -13.55
C ALA A 13 12.66 11.51 -14.95
N PRO A 14 13.16 10.68 -15.90
CA PRO A 14 12.62 10.67 -17.25
C PRO A 14 11.15 10.25 -17.18
N ALA A 15 10.26 11.12 -17.65
CA ALA A 15 8.84 10.87 -17.79
C ALA A 15 8.65 9.61 -18.64
N GLY A 16 8.45 8.47 -17.98
CA GLY A 16 8.24 7.19 -18.61
C GLY A 16 7.12 7.29 -19.64
N GLU A 17 7.41 6.84 -20.86
CA GLU A 17 6.46 6.73 -21.95
C GLU A 17 5.16 6.11 -21.44
N ARG A 18 4.05 6.83 -21.61
CA ARG A 18 2.73 6.41 -21.13
C ARG A 18 2.34 5.12 -21.87
N ARG A 19 2.57 3.97 -21.24
CA ARG A 19 2.08 2.68 -21.75
C ARG A 19 0.57 2.80 -22.02
N PRO A 20 0.06 2.29 -23.16
CA PRO A 20 -1.35 2.37 -23.46
C PRO A 20 -2.16 1.67 -22.37
N ALA A 21 -3.20 2.35 -21.87
CA ALA A 21 -4.07 1.83 -20.83
C ALA A 21 -4.68 0.50 -21.29
N ARG A 22 -4.30 -0.59 -20.62
CA ARG A 22 -4.83 -1.93 -20.93
C ARG A 22 -6.30 -1.97 -20.54
N ARG A 23 -7.15 -2.52 -21.40
CA ARG A 23 -8.56 -2.77 -21.05
C ARG A 23 -8.63 -3.72 -19.85
N SER A 24 -9.50 -3.40 -18.89
CA SER A 24 -9.78 -4.31 -17.79
C SER A 24 -10.32 -5.63 -18.33
N ARG A 25 -9.76 -6.75 -17.86
CA ARG A 25 -10.28 -8.09 -18.14
C ARG A 25 -11.46 -8.47 -17.22
N ARG A 26 -11.74 -7.64 -16.21
CA ARG A 26 -12.79 -7.91 -15.22
C ARG A 26 -14.13 -7.36 -15.72
N ALA A 27 -15.20 -8.12 -15.50
CA ALA A 27 -16.56 -7.61 -15.69
C ALA A 27 -16.82 -6.46 -14.71
N SER A 28 -17.49 -5.41 -15.19
CA SER A 28 -17.94 -4.28 -14.37
C SER A 28 -19.47 -4.30 -14.33
N THR A 29 -20.05 -4.12 -13.16
CA THR A 29 -21.50 -4.02 -12.98
C THR A 29 -21.90 -2.55 -12.84
N ALA A 30 -23.17 -2.26 -13.13
CA ALA A 30 -23.75 -0.97 -12.78
C ALA A 30 -23.86 -0.84 -11.24
N PRO A 31 -23.75 0.38 -10.68
CA PRO A 31 -24.04 0.61 -9.26
C PRO A 31 -25.49 0.24 -8.93
N VAL A 32 -25.72 -0.23 -7.70
CA VAL A 32 -27.06 -0.54 -7.20
C VAL A 32 -27.84 0.78 -6.98
N PRO A 33 -29.16 0.85 -7.26
CA PRO A 33 -29.95 2.04 -6.95
C PRO A 33 -29.82 2.46 -5.48
N GLY A 34 -29.63 3.76 -5.23
CA GLY A 34 -29.38 4.30 -3.89
C GLY A 34 -27.93 4.20 -3.40
N SER A 35 -27.02 3.66 -4.21
CA SER A 35 -25.58 3.76 -3.93
C SER A 35 -25.12 5.21 -3.92
N ASP A 36 -24.11 5.51 -3.11
CA ASP A 36 -23.44 6.82 -3.09
C ASP A 36 -22.88 7.15 -4.49
N PRO A 37 -23.26 8.29 -5.11
CA PRO A 37 -22.73 8.71 -6.40
C PRO A 37 -21.25 9.13 -6.35
N THR A 38 -20.71 9.35 -5.14
CA THR A 38 -19.36 9.86 -4.89
C THR A 38 -18.57 8.97 -3.92
N PRO A 39 -18.41 7.67 -4.21
CA PRO A 39 -17.64 6.80 -3.33
C PRO A 39 -16.20 7.31 -3.21
N GLN A 40 -15.58 7.12 -2.03
CA GLN A 40 -14.16 7.42 -1.85
C GLN A 40 -13.33 6.64 -2.88
N SER A 41 -12.72 7.37 -3.81
CA SER A 41 -11.87 6.79 -4.84
C SER A 41 -10.44 6.72 -4.34
N ALA A 42 -9.79 5.57 -4.57
CA ALA A 42 -8.41 5.30 -4.15
C ALA A 42 -7.36 6.28 -4.71
N GLY A 43 -7.74 7.18 -5.63
CA GLY A 43 -6.84 8.14 -6.29
C GLY A 43 -7.01 9.61 -5.91
N ARG A 44 -8.02 9.99 -5.09
CA ARG A 44 -8.28 11.41 -4.79
C ARG A 44 -7.70 11.88 -3.45
N ALA A 45 -7.69 11.00 -2.45
CA ALA A 45 -7.03 11.17 -1.16
C ALA A 45 -6.87 9.79 -0.52
N PRO A 46 -5.85 9.56 0.34
CA PRO A 46 -5.80 8.34 1.15
C PRO A 46 -7.09 8.22 1.97
N ALA A 47 -7.67 7.02 2.01
CA ALA A 47 -8.82 6.75 2.86
C ALA A 47 -8.43 7.04 4.32
N VAL A 48 -9.30 7.75 5.04
CA VAL A 48 -9.10 7.99 6.47
C VAL A 48 -9.53 6.71 7.20
N PRO A 49 -8.61 6.01 7.89
CA PRO A 49 -8.97 4.83 8.65
C PRO A 49 -9.94 5.19 9.78
N ALA A 50 -10.83 4.26 10.12
CA ALA A 50 -11.72 4.41 11.26
C ALA A 50 -10.90 4.38 12.57
N ALA A 51 -11.46 4.91 13.67
CA ALA A 51 -10.71 5.02 14.93
C ALA A 51 -10.36 3.65 15.53
N GLU A 52 -11.19 2.65 15.25
CA GLU A 52 -11.02 1.25 15.61
C GLU A 52 -10.10 0.47 14.66
N ASP A 53 -9.75 1.04 13.50
CA ASP A 53 -8.92 0.37 12.51
C ASP A 53 -7.44 0.45 12.95
N ALA A 54 -7.02 -0.61 13.62
CA ALA A 54 -5.70 -0.73 14.20
C ALA A 54 -4.79 -1.52 13.24
N PRO A 55 -3.64 -0.96 12.77
CA PRO A 55 -2.76 -1.65 11.81
C PRO A 55 -2.20 -2.97 12.33
N GLN A 56 -2.20 -3.17 13.65
CA GLN A 56 -1.76 -4.39 14.31
C GLN A 56 -2.65 -5.60 13.96
N GLY A 57 -3.95 -5.39 13.68
CA GLY A 57 -4.87 -6.48 13.32
C GLY A 57 -4.69 -7.00 11.90
N TRP A 58 -4.08 -6.20 11.03
CA TRP A 58 -3.87 -6.51 9.61
C TRP A 58 -2.45 -6.99 9.29
N GLY A 59 -1.54 -6.92 10.27
CA GLY A 59 -0.12 -7.28 10.09
C GLY A 59 0.73 -6.17 9.46
N ASP A 60 0.20 -4.95 9.36
CA ASP A 60 0.93 -3.78 8.84
C ASP A 60 1.91 -3.20 9.86
N ALA A 61 1.72 -3.52 11.14
CA ALA A 61 2.69 -3.30 12.19
C ALA A 61 3.40 -4.63 12.52
N PRO A 62 4.71 -4.61 12.82
CA PRO A 62 5.38 -5.79 13.33
C PRO A 62 4.67 -6.23 14.61
N ALA A 63 4.13 -7.45 14.62
CA ALA A 63 3.60 -8.04 15.82
C ALA A 63 4.73 -8.12 16.85
N ALA A 64 4.51 -7.54 18.03
CA ALA A 64 5.40 -7.80 19.15
C ALA A 64 5.28 -9.31 19.44
N SER A 65 6.40 -10.02 19.35
CA SER A 65 6.44 -11.44 19.68
C SER A 65 5.93 -11.62 21.10
N ASP A 66 4.83 -12.35 21.25
CA ASP A 66 4.27 -12.67 22.56
C ASP A 66 4.71 -14.06 23.03
N ALA A 67 4.39 -14.38 24.29
CA ALA A 67 4.74 -15.67 24.88
C ALA A 67 4.09 -16.87 24.15
N ASN A 68 2.98 -16.65 23.45
CA ASN A 68 2.31 -17.69 22.68
C ASN A 68 3.05 -17.96 21.36
N ASP A 69 3.50 -16.91 20.67
CA ASP A 69 4.34 -17.02 19.48
C ASP A 69 5.64 -17.78 19.78
N ASP A 70 6.26 -17.50 20.93
CA ASP A 70 7.47 -18.20 21.36
C ASP A 70 7.23 -19.70 21.56
N ARG A 71 6.09 -20.06 22.19
CA ARG A 71 5.69 -21.47 22.34
C ARG A 71 5.45 -22.15 20.99
N LEU A 72 4.76 -21.48 20.07
CA LEU A 72 4.48 -22.02 18.74
C LEU A 72 5.75 -22.24 17.91
N ARG A 73 6.77 -21.39 18.07
CA ARG A 73 8.08 -21.56 17.40
C ARG A 73 8.83 -22.78 17.92
N LEU A 74 8.75 -23.07 19.21
CA LEU A 74 9.36 -24.24 19.82
C LEU A 74 8.64 -25.55 19.43
N ASP A 75 7.32 -25.49 19.34
CA ASP A 75 6.47 -26.64 18.97
C ASP A 75 6.39 -26.86 17.45
N ARG A 76 7.15 -26.10 16.64
CA ARG A 76 7.17 -26.27 15.18
C ARG A 76 7.75 -27.66 14.84
N PRO A 77 6.95 -28.57 14.27
CA PRO A 77 7.46 -29.87 13.88
C PRO A 77 8.55 -29.70 12.81
N PRO A 78 9.50 -30.65 12.71
CA PRO A 78 10.48 -30.63 11.62
C PRO A 78 9.72 -30.55 10.29
N HIS A 79 10.01 -29.51 9.51
CA HIS A 79 9.53 -29.42 8.13
C HIS A 79 10.13 -30.64 7.41
N TRP A 80 9.26 -31.48 6.86
CA TRP A 80 9.52 -32.86 6.47
C TRP A 80 10.89 -33.03 5.80
N GLY A 81 11.68 -33.98 6.31
CA GLY A 81 13.13 -34.15 6.06
C GLY A 81 13.56 -34.30 4.60
#